data_AF-A0ABC8R232-F1
#
_entry.id   AF-A0ABC8R232-F1
#
_cell.length_a   1.000
_cell.length_b   1.000
_cell.length_c   1.000
_cell.angle_alpha   90.00
_cell.angle_beta   90.00
_cell.angle_gamma   90.00
#
_symmetry.space_group_name_H-M   'P 1'
#
loop_
_entity.id
_entity.type
_entity.pdbx_description
1 polymer ?
#
loop_
_entity_poly.entity_id
_entity_poly.type
_entity_poly.pdbx_seq_one_letter_code
_entity_poly.pdbx_strand_id
1 'polypeptide(L)'
;MDDEEITELFTDRVQTMRMNYYPPCPQPDMAIGFTSHSDAVALTILFQLNETEGLLIRKDGKWIVNNGLYRSIEHRATVNSTKERLSIAPFYSSNLHSQLGPAPFYITLQFFDKSPLKSI
;
A
#
# COMPACT_ATOMS: atom_id res chain seq x y z
N MET A 1 12.39 8.88 -13.70
CA MET A 1 11.34 8.21 -14.45
C MET A 1 10.49 9.29 -15.03
N ASP A 2 10.62 9.43 -16.34
CA ASP A 2 9.63 10.14 -17.13
C ASP A 2 8.39 9.25 -17.32
N ASP A 3 7.38 9.81 -17.97
CA ASP A 3 6.10 9.15 -18.19
C ASP A 3 6.24 7.91 -19.09
N GLU A 4 7.23 7.89 -19.98
CA GLU A 4 7.51 6.77 -20.89
C GLU A 4 8.07 5.58 -20.11
N GLU A 5 9.06 5.80 -19.25
CA GLU A 5 9.66 4.76 -18.39
C GLU A 5 8.63 4.17 -17.40
N ILE A 6 7.73 5.01 -16.84
CA ILE A 6 6.60 4.52 -16.02
C ILE A 6 5.68 3.63 -16.87
N THR A 7 5.31 4.10 -18.06
CA THR A 7 4.36 3.38 -18.94
C THR A 7 4.91 2.03 -19.38
N GLU A 8 6.20 1.97 -19.70
CA GLU A 8 6.88 0.73 -20.07
C GLU A 8 6.86 -0.30 -18.94
N LEU A 9 7.15 0.11 -17.69
CA LEU A 9 7.12 -0.80 -16.53
C LEU A 9 5.75 -1.45 -16.28
N PHE A 10 4.66 -0.78 -16.67
CA PHE A 10 3.29 -1.28 -16.53
C PHE A 10 2.68 -1.76 -17.85
N THR A 11 3.46 -1.83 -18.92
CA THR A 11 3.06 -2.52 -20.15
C THR A 11 3.01 -4.02 -19.86
N ASP A 12 1.94 -4.69 -20.30
CA ASP A 12 1.64 -6.09 -19.96
C ASP A 12 1.69 -6.39 -18.45
N ARG A 13 1.32 -5.39 -17.64
CA ARG A 13 1.25 -5.49 -16.17
C ARG A 13 0.45 -6.70 -15.70
N VAL A 14 0.81 -7.18 -14.50
CA VAL A 14 0.00 -8.14 -13.78
C VAL A 14 -1.02 -7.39 -12.93
N GLN A 15 -2.30 -7.67 -13.17
CA GLN A 15 -3.40 -7.16 -12.37
C GLN A 15 -4.08 -8.33 -11.65
N THR A 16 -4.20 -8.24 -10.33
CA THR A 16 -4.96 -9.20 -9.52
C THR A 16 -6.00 -8.46 -8.69
N MET A 17 -6.98 -9.18 -8.16
CA MET A 17 -8.02 -8.58 -7.35
C MET A 17 -8.30 -9.47 -6.14
N ARG A 18 -8.44 -8.84 -4.98
CA ARG A 18 -8.88 -9.51 -3.75
C ARG A 18 -10.20 -8.94 -3.28
N MET A 19 -11.17 -9.83 -3.14
CA MET A 19 -12.44 -9.54 -2.47
C MET A 19 -12.30 -9.95 -1.01
N ASN A 20 -12.68 -9.07 -0.10
CA ASN A 20 -12.60 -9.31 1.33
C ASN A 20 -13.98 -9.19 1.95
N TYR A 21 -14.36 -10.22 2.70
CA TYR A 21 -15.53 -10.25 3.57
C TYR A 21 -15.08 -10.44 5.01
N TYR A 22 -15.42 -9.47 5.87
CA TYR A 22 -15.11 -9.49 7.29
C TYR A 22 -16.44 -9.62 8.07
N PRO A 23 -16.79 -10.80 8.58
CA PRO A 23 -18.05 -10.98 9.32
C PRO A 23 -18.02 -10.27 10.68
N PRO A 24 -19.19 -10.05 11.31
CA PRO A 24 -19.26 -9.65 12.71
C PRO A 24 -18.49 -10.64 13.61
N CYS A 25 -17.68 -10.11 14.52
CA CYS A 25 -16.85 -10.87 15.44
C CYS A 25 -17.29 -10.64 16.89
N PRO A 26 -17.71 -11.67 17.65
CA PRO A 26 -18.17 -11.51 19.03
C PRO A 26 -17.12 -10.92 19.99
N GLN A 27 -15.83 -11.09 19.66
CA GLN A 27 -14.70 -10.67 20.48
C GLN A 27 -13.70 -9.86 19.63
N PRO A 28 -14.09 -8.67 19.14
CA PRO A 28 -13.31 -7.92 18.16
C PRO A 28 -11.97 -7.43 18.72
N ASP A 29 -11.83 -7.28 20.04
CA ASP A 29 -10.58 -6.91 20.71
C ASP A 29 -9.54 -8.04 20.73
N MET A 30 -9.96 -9.28 20.44
CA MET A 30 -9.09 -10.47 20.40
C MET A 30 -8.85 -11.00 18.99
N ALA A 31 -9.40 -10.34 17.97
CA ALA A 31 -9.30 -10.77 16.57
C ALA A 31 -8.82 -9.62 15.66
N ILE A 32 -8.21 -9.98 14.55
CA ILE A 32 -7.87 -9.05 13.47
C ILE A 32 -8.48 -9.56 12.17
N GLY A 33 -9.07 -8.66 11.38
CA GLY A 33 -9.66 -9.02 10.09
C GLY A 33 -8.57 -9.29 9.06
N PHE A 34 -7.59 -8.40 8.97
CA PHE A 34 -6.41 -8.60 8.14
C PHE A 34 -5.19 -8.00 8.83
N THR A 35 -4.13 -8.79 8.93
CA THR A 35 -2.93 -8.46 9.69
C THR A 35 -2.21 -7.23 9.15
N SER A 36 -1.41 -6.60 10.01
CA SER A 36 -0.56 -5.48 9.61
C SER A 36 0.38 -5.87 8.49
N HIS A 37 0.41 -5.11 7.40
CA HIS A 37 1.32 -5.34 6.28
C HIS A 37 1.45 -4.08 5.39
N SER A 38 2.43 -4.13 4.50
CA SER A 38 2.51 -3.27 3.32
C SER A 38 2.30 -4.13 2.09
N ASP A 39 1.60 -3.59 1.10
CA ASP A 39 1.35 -4.31 -0.14
C ASP A 39 2.66 -4.49 -0.92
N ALA A 40 2.90 -5.72 -1.39
CA ALA A 40 4.04 -6.07 -2.23
C ALA A 40 3.71 -5.85 -3.72
N VAL A 41 3.05 -4.74 -4.04
CA VAL A 41 2.67 -4.33 -5.40
C VAL A 41 2.93 -2.84 -5.58
N ALA A 42 2.85 -2.34 -6.82
CA ALA A 42 3.13 -0.94 -7.09
C ALA A 42 1.98 -0.01 -6.71
N LEU A 43 0.73 -0.40 -7.02
CA LEU A 43 -0.44 0.37 -6.67
C LEU A 43 -1.59 -0.56 -6.27
N THR A 44 -2.23 -0.23 -5.16
CA THR A 44 -3.49 -0.84 -4.73
C THR A 44 -4.57 0.22 -4.74
N ILE A 45 -5.70 -0.05 -5.39
CA ILE A 45 -6.91 0.76 -5.27
C ILE A 45 -7.87 -0.01 -4.38
N LEU A 46 -8.45 0.63 -3.36
CA LEU A 46 -9.38 -0.05 -2.46
C LEU A 46 -10.78 0.53 -2.60
N PHE A 47 -11.74 -0.34 -2.93
CA PHE A 47 -13.16 -0.03 -2.95
C PHE A 47 -13.82 -0.61 -1.70
N GLN A 48 -14.36 0.25 -0.83
CA GLN A 48 -15.20 -0.19 0.28
C GLN A 48 -16.65 -0.28 -0.19
N LEU A 49 -17.28 -1.43 -0.03
CA LEU A 49 -18.61 -1.71 -0.60
C LEU A 49 -19.76 -1.34 0.34
N ASN A 50 -19.48 -1.04 1.60
CA ASN A 50 -20.46 -0.61 2.59
C ASN A 50 -19.88 0.45 3.54
N GLU A 51 -20.71 0.99 4.43
CA GLU A 51 -20.33 2.06 5.35
C GLU A 51 -19.57 1.55 6.59
N THR A 52 -19.36 0.23 6.71
CA THR A 52 -18.69 -0.37 7.87
C THR A 52 -17.19 -0.04 7.85
N GLU A 53 -16.74 0.76 8.81
CA GLU A 53 -15.33 1.08 9.01
C GLU A 53 -14.50 -0.16 9.38
N GLY A 54 -13.18 -0.06 9.22
CA GLY A 54 -12.26 -1.11 9.68
C GLY A 54 -10.87 -1.05 9.07
N LEU A 55 -10.67 -0.30 7.98
CA LEU A 55 -9.32 -0.08 7.46
C LEU A 55 -8.58 0.94 8.33
N LEU A 56 -7.45 0.52 8.89
CA LEU A 56 -6.54 1.37 9.64
C LEU A 56 -5.19 1.46 8.93
N ILE A 57 -4.58 2.63 9.01
CA ILE A 57 -3.23 2.91 8.50
C ILE A 57 -2.30 3.33 9.63
N ARG A 58 -1.00 3.08 9.46
CA ARG A 58 0.02 3.53 10.41
C ARG A 58 0.47 4.95 10.09
N LYS A 59 0.31 5.87 11.04
CA LYS A 59 0.83 7.24 10.94
C LYS A 59 1.47 7.64 12.28
N ASP A 60 2.71 8.11 12.24
CA ASP A 60 3.46 8.59 13.42
C ASP A 60 3.45 7.58 14.59
N GLY A 61 3.64 6.29 14.26
CA GLY A 61 3.62 5.18 15.22
C GLY A 61 2.22 4.74 15.69
N LYS A 62 1.16 5.46 15.32
CA LYS A 62 -0.22 5.21 15.76
C LYS A 62 -1.08 4.64 14.64
N TRP A 63 -2.11 3.89 15.04
CA TRP A 63 -3.14 3.40 14.13
C TRP A 63 -4.26 4.45 14.02
N ILE A 64 -4.56 4.88 12.80
CA ILE A 64 -5.65 5.82 12.53
C ILE A 64 -6.58 5.29 11.44
N VAL A 65 -7.84 5.71 11.48
CA VAL A 65 -8.82 5.39 10.41
C VAL A 65 -8.37 6.05 9.11
N ASN A 66 -8.36 5.29 8.03
CA ASN A 66 -8.06 5.85 6.71
C ASN A 66 -9.23 6.69 6.20
N ASN A 67 -8.99 7.96 5.93
CA ASN A 67 -9.95 8.89 5.32
C ASN A 67 -9.58 9.26 3.87
N GLY A 68 -8.60 8.58 3.27
CA GLY A 68 -8.12 8.84 1.91
C GLY A 68 -7.15 10.03 1.80
N LEU A 69 -6.89 10.78 2.88
CA LEU A 69 -5.98 11.93 2.85
C LEU A 69 -4.52 11.56 3.13
N TYR A 70 -4.30 10.44 3.82
CA TYR A 70 -2.98 10.07 4.31
C TYR A 70 -2.31 9.04 3.39
N ARG A 71 -1.06 9.31 3.05
CA ARG A 71 -0.17 8.33 2.41
C ARG A 71 0.49 7.50 3.51
N SER A 72 0.13 6.24 3.61
CA SER A 72 0.75 5.27 4.53
C SER A 72 1.00 3.96 3.80
N ILE A 73 2.19 3.40 4.02
CA ILE A 73 2.58 2.10 3.47
C ILE A 73 2.07 0.93 4.31
N GLU A 74 1.97 1.07 5.63
CA GLU A 74 1.53 0.00 6.53
C GLU A 74 0.04 0.17 6.85
N HIS A 75 -0.73 -0.91 6.71
CA HIS A 75 -2.16 -0.93 6.95
C HIS A 75 -2.65 -2.28 7.48
N ARG A 76 -3.84 -2.28 8.10
CA ARG A 76 -4.53 -3.47 8.62
C ARG A 76 -6.04 -3.30 8.51
N ALA A 77 -6.78 -4.41 8.59
CA ALA A 77 -8.24 -4.38 8.70
C ALA A 77 -8.70 -4.94 10.05
N THR A 78 -9.53 -4.20 10.76
CA THR A 78 -10.19 -4.64 12.00
C THR A 78 -11.57 -5.21 11.72
N VAL A 79 -12.09 -5.94 12.69
CA VAL A 79 -13.47 -6.45 12.73
C VAL A 79 -14.25 -5.72 13.82
N ASN A 80 -15.57 -5.75 13.75
CA ASN A 80 -16.46 -5.26 14.80
C ASN A 80 -17.51 -6.34 15.13
N SER A 81 -18.27 -6.18 16.21
CA SER A 81 -19.23 -7.20 16.68
C SER A 81 -20.62 -7.15 16.06
N THR A 82 -20.91 -6.17 15.21
CA THR A 82 -22.28 -5.84 14.80
C THR A 82 -22.54 -5.98 13.31
N LYS A 83 -21.62 -5.53 12.47
CA LYS A 83 -21.81 -5.40 11.02
C LYS A 83 -20.63 -5.99 10.27
N GLU A 84 -20.93 -6.65 9.16
CA GLU A 84 -19.93 -7.08 8.21
C GLU A 84 -19.28 -5.89 7.50
N ARG A 85 -18.02 -6.07 7.10
CA ARG A 85 -17.31 -5.15 6.20
C ARG A 85 -16.96 -5.87 4.90
N LEU A 86 -17.21 -5.19 3.79
CA LEU A 86 -16.94 -5.67 2.45
C LEU A 86 -15.98 -4.72 1.73
N SER A 87 -14.97 -5.27 1.06
CA SER A 87 -14.09 -4.47 0.20
C SER A 87 -13.51 -5.26 -0.97
N ILE A 88 -13.17 -4.56 -2.04
CA ILE A 88 -12.48 -5.09 -3.21
C ILE A 88 -11.19 -4.30 -3.39
N ALA A 89 -10.07 -5.00 -3.52
CA ALA A 89 -8.75 -4.42 -3.74
C ALA A 89 -8.16 -4.91 -5.07
N PRO A 90 -8.23 -4.14 -6.17
CA PRO A 90 -7.38 -4.36 -7.32
C PRO A 90 -5.94 -3.97 -7.02
N PHE A 91 -5.03 -4.89 -7.32
CA PHE A 91 -3.58 -4.71 -7.21
C PHE A 91 -2.96 -4.62 -8.60
N TYR A 92 -2.10 -3.62 -8.79
CA TYR A 92 -1.38 -3.36 -10.02
C TYR A 92 0.12 -3.55 -9.75
N SER A 93 0.71 -4.56 -10.39
CA SER A 93 2.14 -4.84 -10.33
C SER A 93 2.75 -4.65 -11.71
N SER A 94 4.05 -4.35 -11.77
CA SER A 94 4.81 -4.43 -13.02
C SER A 94 4.75 -5.85 -13.60
N ASN A 95 5.19 -6.00 -14.84
CA ASN A 95 5.42 -7.31 -15.42
C ASN A 95 6.45 -8.10 -14.55
N LEU A 96 6.24 -9.41 -14.40
CA LEU A 96 7.07 -10.32 -13.61
C LEU A 96 8.52 -10.43 -14.11
N HIS A 97 8.74 -10.09 -15.37
CA HIS A 97 10.06 -10.10 -16.00
C HIS A 97 10.75 -8.73 -15.96
N SER A 98 10.05 -7.67 -15.55
CA SER A 98 10.63 -6.34 -15.45
C SER A 98 11.62 -6.27 -14.29
N GLN A 99 12.81 -5.72 -14.55
CA GLN A 99 13.74 -5.38 -13.47
C GLN A 99 13.32 -4.06 -12.84
N LEU A 100 12.93 -4.11 -11.58
CA LEU A 100 12.61 -2.92 -10.79
C LEU A 100 13.89 -2.39 -10.13
N GLY A 101 14.13 -1.09 -10.29
CA GLY A 101 15.27 -0.40 -9.70
C GLY A 101 14.96 1.08 -9.48
N PRO A 102 15.84 1.81 -8.76
CA PRO A 102 15.70 3.25 -8.64
C PRO A 102 15.84 3.90 -10.01
N ALA A 103 15.03 4.93 -10.28
CA ALA A 103 15.17 5.71 -11.50
C ALA A 103 16.60 6.27 -11.63
N PRO A 104 17.20 6.27 -12.83
CA PRO A 104 18.59 6.72 -13.02
C PRO A 104 18.89 8.09 -12.41
N PHE A 105 17.95 9.05 -12.49
CA PHE A 105 18.10 10.37 -11.88
C PHE A 105 18.35 10.35 -10.36
N TYR A 106 17.73 9.43 -9.63
CA TYR A 106 17.91 9.30 -8.18
C TYR A 106 19.22 8.58 -7.80
N ILE A 107 19.77 7.78 -8.71
CA ILE A 107 21.08 7.14 -8.52
C ILE A 107 22.17 8.21 -8.50
N THR A 108 22.15 9.13 -9.46
CA THR A 108 23.19 10.15 -9.61
C THR A 108 23.23 11.13 -8.42
N LEU A 109 22.07 11.57 -7.91
CA LEU A 109 21.99 12.50 -6.78
C LEU A 109 22.53 11.90 -5.47
N GLN A 110 22.32 10.60 -5.22
CA GLN A 110 22.86 9.95 -4.02
C GLN A 110 24.39 9.82 -4.02
N PHE A 111 25.02 9.80 -5.19
CA PHE A 111 26.49 9.78 -5.29
C PHE A 111 27.12 11.15 -5.03
N PHE A 112 26.42 12.26 -5.31
CA PHE A 112 26.94 13.61 -5.03
C PHE A 112 26.68 14.08 -3.59
N ASP A 113 25.60 13.64 -2.93
CA ASP A 113 25.26 13.98 -1.54
C ASP A 113 26.16 13.28 -0.49
N LYS A 114 27.05 12.37 -0.93
CA LYS A 114 28.06 11.72 -0.08
C LYS A 114 29.48 12.29 -0.22
N SER A 115 29.65 13.45 -0.84
CA SER A 115 30.95 14.13 -0.86
C SER A 115 31.14 14.93 0.45
N PRO A 116 32.07 14.55 1.34
CA PRO A 116 32.35 15.37 2.52
C PRO A 116 33.02 16.66 2.08
N LEU A 117 32.42 17.80 2.43
CA LEU A 117 33.16 19.04 2.60
C LEU A 117 34.36 18.77 3.50
N LYS A 118 35.55 18.70 2.92
CA LYS A 118 36.84 18.98 3.59
C LYS A 118 37.96 19.01 2.54
N SER A 119 38.34 20.21 2.14
CA SER A 119 39.71 20.49 1.73
C SER A 119 40.10 21.88 2.23
N ILE A 120 40.93 21.85 3.28
CA ILE A 120 41.94 22.83 3.74
C ILE A 120 41.41 24.21 4.15
#